data_AF-A0A1V5E8A5-F1
#
_entry.id   AF-A0A1V5E8A5-F1
#
_cell.length_a   1.000
_cell.length_b   1.000
_cell.length_c   1.000
_cell.angle_alpha   90.00
_cell.angle_beta   90.00
_cell.angle_gamma   90.00
#
_symmetry.space_group_name_H-M   'P 1'
#
loop_
_entity.id
_entity.type
_entity.pdbx_description
1 polymer ?
#
loop_
_entity_poly.entity_id
_entity_poly.type
_entity_poly.pdbx_seq_one_letter_code
_entity_poly.pdbx_strand_id
1 'polypeptide(L)'
;MIKKALSIASVLLIVAALVSIAPAYAGRGGPGGPMGYGGPYGPGLTAYPGLNLTADQVAKIRALDEQFAKETKPIQDKLYSKSGELRLLWMERSPDQQKINAVQAETRALRDQLQDKATAHRLAVFNVLTPEQRDQVQMYGGRGMHRRAAWR
;
A
#
# COMPACT_ATOMS: atom_id res chain seq x y z
N MET A 1 -40.66 44.17 28.28
CA MET A 1 -39.50 44.35 27.40
C MET A 1 -38.65 43.08 27.44
N ILE A 2 -38.95 42.11 26.58
CA ILE A 2 -38.21 40.84 26.47
C ILE A 2 -37.54 40.86 25.10
N LYS A 3 -36.28 41.30 25.05
CA LYS A 3 -35.44 41.27 23.85
C LYS A 3 -34.04 40.85 24.29
N LYS A 4 -33.74 39.57 24.11
CA LYS A 4 -32.42 38.99 23.77
C LYS A 4 -32.66 37.49 23.62
N ALA A 5 -33.17 37.18 22.43
CA ALA A 5 -33.45 35.83 21.97
C ALA A 5 -32.13 35.10 21.69
N LEU A 6 -32.07 33.85 22.17
CA LEU A 6 -31.68 32.67 21.40
C LEU A 6 -30.64 32.91 20.31
N SER A 7 -29.38 32.71 20.67
CA SER A 7 -28.34 32.27 19.72
C SER A 7 -27.16 31.78 20.54
N ILE A 8 -26.51 30.71 20.08
CA ILE A 8 -25.37 29.99 20.71
C ILE A 8 -25.81 28.81 21.62
N ALA A 9 -26.58 27.87 21.06
CA ALA A 9 -26.61 26.47 21.54
C ALA A 9 -27.17 25.52 20.47
N SER A 10 -26.74 25.64 19.21
CA SER A 10 -27.35 24.90 18.09
C SER A 10 -26.35 24.48 17.01
N VAL A 11 -25.25 23.78 17.37
CA VAL A 11 -24.44 23.02 16.38
C VAL A 11 -23.91 21.68 16.92
N LEU A 12 -24.26 21.24 18.13
CA LEU A 12 -23.64 20.03 18.73
C LEU A 12 -24.58 18.84 18.93
N LEU A 13 -25.60 18.66 18.10
CA LEU A 13 -26.41 17.44 18.13
C LEU A 13 -26.97 17.11 16.72
N ILE A 14 -26.78 15.85 16.34
CA ILE A 14 -27.29 15.13 15.16
C ILE A 14 -26.32 15.08 13.96
N VAL A 15 -25.43 14.09 13.96
CA VAL A 15 -25.57 12.95 13.02
C VAL A 15 -25.28 11.67 13.80
N ALA A 16 -26.36 10.95 14.08
CA ALA A 16 -26.36 9.63 14.67
C ALA A 16 -25.87 8.57 13.68
N ALA A 17 -25.30 7.51 14.26
CA ALA A 17 -25.23 6.14 13.78
C ALA A 17 -25.72 5.86 12.34
N LEU A 18 -24.76 5.58 11.46
CA LEU A 18 -24.92 4.60 10.41
C LEU A 18 -23.98 3.44 10.69
N VAL A 19 -24.49 2.46 11.44
CA VAL A 19 -24.03 1.08 11.32
C VAL A 19 -24.45 0.63 9.92
N SER A 20 -23.55 0.78 8.96
CA SER A 20 -23.66 0.07 7.70
C SER A 20 -22.78 -1.16 7.80
N ILE A 21 -23.44 -2.31 7.83
CA ILE A 21 -22.87 -3.62 7.52
C ILE A 21 -22.09 -3.45 6.22
N ALA A 22 -20.75 -3.43 6.29
CA ALA A 22 -19.97 -3.61 5.09
C ALA A 22 -20.21 -5.05 4.62
N PRO A 23 -20.65 -5.26 3.38
CA PRO A 23 -20.75 -6.60 2.83
C PRO A 23 -19.36 -7.23 2.90
N ALA A 24 -19.34 -8.54 3.19
CA ALA A 24 -18.17 -9.37 3.11
C ALA A 24 -17.24 -8.92 1.98
N TYR A 25 -16.02 -8.53 2.32
CA TYR A 25 -14.90 -8.55 1.37
C TYR A 25 -14.62 -10.02 1.05
N ALA A 26 -15.55 -10.65 0.34
CA ALA A 26 -15.34 -11.89 -0.36
C ALA A 26 -14.33 -11.59 -1.46
N GLY A 27 -13.08 -12.00 -1.22
CA GLY A 27 -12.08 -12.37 -2.21
C GLY A 27 -12.09 -11.58 -3.52
N ARG A 28 -11.66 -10.32 -3.49
CA ARG A 28 -11.06 -9.70 -4.69
C ARG A 28 -9.56 -9.56 -4.51
N GLY A 29 -8.93 -10.72 -4.36
CA GLY A 29 -7.49 -10.88 -4.20
C GLY A 29 -7.07 -12.25 -4.71
N GLY A 30 -7.44 -12.58 -5.95
CA GLY A 30 -6.68 -13.59 -6.69
C GLY A 30 -5.22 -13.13 -6.78
N PRO A 31 -4.25 -14.06 -6.92
CA PRO A 31 -2.84 -13.72 -6.95
C PRO A 31 -2.59 -12.76 -8.12
N GLY A 32 -2.37 -11.47 -7.82
CA GLY A 32 -2.12 -10.45 -8.84
C GLY A 32 -3.25 -9.44 -9.14
N GLY A 33 -4.02 -9.00 -8.13
CA GLY A 33 -4.86 -7.79 -8.29
C GLY A 33 -4.05 -6.53 -8.68
N PRO A 34 -4.68 -5.44 -9.15
CA PRO A 34 -3.99 -4.28 -9.76
C PRO A 34 -3.17 -3.42 -8.77
N MET A 35 -3.22 -3.74 -7.49
CA MET A 35 -2.31 -3.27 -6.43
C MET A 35 -1.62 -4.50 -5.83
N GLY A 36 -1.07 -5.32 -6.71
CA GLY A 36 -0.52 -6.62 -6.37
C GLY A 36 0.64 -6.42 -5.41
N TYR A 37 0.61 -7.16 -4.32
CA TYR A 37 1.75 -7.51 -3.47
C TYR A 37 2.87 -8.25 -4.25
N GLY A 38 3.06 -7.94 -5.52
CA GLY A 38 4.29 -8.22 -6.22
C GLY A 38 5.26 -7.12 -5.81
N GLY A 39 6.18 -7.44 -4.90
CA GLY A 39 7.41 -6.67 -4.78
C GLY A 39 8.11 -6.55 -6.15
N PRO A 40 9.29 -5.93 -6.22
CA PRO A 40 10.01 -5.66 -7.48
C PRO A 40 10.34 -6.88 -8.37
N TYR A 41 9.88 -8.08 -8.02
CA TYR A 41 10.04 -9.34 -8.74
C TYR A 41 8.74 -9.88 -9.39
N GLY A 42 7.65 -9.11 -9.49
CA GLY A 42 6.40 -9.60 -10.09
C GLY A 42 5.71 -10.65 -9.21
N PRO A 43 5.12 -11.74 -9.72
CA PRO A 43 4.34 -12.74 -8.94
C PRO A 43 5.10 -13.52 -7.83
N GLY A 44 6.17 -12.98 -7.26
CA GLY A 44 6.98 -13.58 -6.19
C GLY A 44 8.08 -14.47 -6.77
N LEU A 45 9.27 -14.45 -6.16
CA LEU A 45 10.42 -15.26 -6.59
C LEU A 45 10.15 -16.77 -6.53
N THR A 46 9.21 -17.19 -5.67
CA THR A 46 8.76 -18.58 -5.54
C THR A 46 7.97 -19.09 -6.75
N ALA A 47 7.47 -18.19 -7.61
CA ALA A 47 6.79 -18.54 -8.84
C ALA A 47 7.75 -18.74 -10.02
N TYR A 48 9.07 -18.63 -9.79
CA TYR A 48 10.08 -18.72 -10.83
C TYR A 48 10.70 -20.13 -10.90
N PRO A 49 10.25 -21.02 -11.80
CA PRO A 49 10.71 -22.41 -11.84
C PRO A 49 12.21 -22.54 -12.15
N GLY A 50 12.82 -21.56 -12.83
CA GLY A 50 14.25 -21.59 -13.16
C GLY A 50 15.21 -21.29 -12.00
N LEU A 51 14.70 -20.85 -10.84
CA LEU A 51 15.50 -20.51 -9.66
C LEU A 51 15.84 -21.73 -8.80
N ASN A 52 15.17 -22.87 -9.04
CA ASN A 52 15.39 -24.14 -8.33
C ASN A 52 15.52 -23.96 -6.80
N LEU A 53 14.60 -23.20 -6.20
CA LEU A 53 14.61 -22.95 -4.76
C LEU A 53 14.42 -24.26 -3.99
N THR A 54 15.21 -24.46 -2.94
CA THR A 54 15.01 -25.60 -2.04
C THR A 54 13.73 -25.42 -1.21
N ALA A 55 13.20 -26.51 -0.65
CA ALA A 55 12.03 -26.46 0.23
C ALA A 55 12.26 -25.50 1.42
N ASP A 56 13.46 -25.51 1.99
CA ASP A 56 13.84 -24.61 3.09
C ASP A 56 13.88 -23.14 2.67
N GLN A 57 14.40 -22.84 1.46
CA GLN A 57 14.39 -21.48 0.92
C GLN A 57 12.96 -21.00 0.70
N VAL A 58 12.09 -21.84 0.14
CA VAL A 58 10.67 -21.51 -0.06
C VAL A 58 9.99 -21.22 1.27
N ALA A 59 10.22 -22.04 2.30
CA ALA A 59 9.64 -21.83 3.63
C ALA A 59 10.10 -20.49 4.25
N LYS A 60 11.39 -20.17 4.16
CA LYS A 60 11.96 -18.89 4.64
C LYS A 60 11.37 -17.70 3.91
N ILE A 61 11.25 -17.77 2.58
CA ILE A 61 10.68 -16.68 1.77
C ILE A 61 9.21 -16.45 2.12
N ARG A 62 8.41 -17.52 2.27
CA ARG A 62 7.01 -17.40 2.68
C ARG A 62 6.85 -16.72 4.05
N ALA A 63 7.69 -17.08 5.02
CA ALA A 63 7.67 -16.45 6.33
C ALA A 63 8.00 -14.94 6.25
N LEU A 64 8.96 -14.56 5.39
CA LEU A 64 9.28 -13.16 5.12
C LEU A 64 8.11 -12.42 4.46
N ASP A 65 7.45 -13.05 3.47
CA ASP A 65 6.28 -12.49 2.78
C ASP A 65 5.12 -12.26 3.75
N GLU A 66 4.84 -13.22 4.65
CA GLU A 66 3.81 -13.12 5.68
C GLU A 66 4.10 -12.01 6.69
N GLN A 67 5.36 -11.91 7.14
CA GLN A 67 5.79 -10.84 8.04
C GLN A 67 5.66 -9.48 7.36
N PHE A 68 6.12 -9.35 6.12
CA PHE A 68 6.00 -8.11 5.36
C PHE A 68 4.53 -7.70 5.22
N ALA A 69 3.65 -8.61 4.83
CA ALA A 69 2.21 -8.36 4.72
C ALA A 69 1.61 -7.87 6.05
N LYS A 70 1.97 -8.51 7.17
CA LYS A 70 1.51 -8.11 8.51
C LYS A 70 1.99 -6.69 8.87
N GLU A 71 3.24 -6.36 8.58
CA GLU A 71 3.83 -5.06 8.90
C GLU A 71 3.32 -3.93 7.99
N THR A 72 3.01 -4.22 6.73
CA THR A 72 2.59 -3.20 5.76
C THR A 72 1.09 -2.99 5.69
N LYS A 73 0.28 -3.96 6.12
CA LYS A 73 -1.18 -3.86 6.10
C LYS A 73 -1.71 -2.58 6.76
N PRO A 74 -1.26 -2.18 7.96
CA PRO A 74 -1.72 -0.93 8.57
C PRO A 74 -1.33 0.33 7.79
N ILE A 75 -0.18 0.33 7.11
CA ILE A 75 0.28 1.46 6.29
C ILE A 75 -0.61 1.58 5.04
N GLN A 76 -0.94 0.45 4.41
CA GLN A 76 -1.83 0.39 3.26
C GLN A 76 -3.25 0.84 3.60
N ASP A 77 -3.76 0.42 4.77
CA ASP A 77 -5.09 0.84 5.23
C ASP A 77 -5.14 2.36 5.49
N LYS A 78 -4.08 2.93 6.06
CA LYS A 78 -3.94 4.39 6.20
C LYS A 78 -3.87 5.10 4.85
N LEU A 79 -3.10 4.58 3.90
CA LEU A 79 -3.02 5.13 2.53
C LEU A 79 -4.38 5.11 1.83
N TYR A 80 -5.16 4.03 2.01
CA TYR A 80 -6.52 3.93 1.46
C TYR A 80 -7.43 5.00 2.07
N SER A 81 -7.42 5.14 3.40
CA SER A 81 -8.18 6.18 4.10
C SER A 81 -7.80 7.60 3.63
N LYS A 82 -6.50 7.90 3.56
CA LYS A 82 -6.00 9.21 3.10
C LYS A 82 -6.34 9.51 1.64
N SER A 83 -6.41 8.48 0.80
CA SER A 83 -6.87 8.63 -0.60
C SER A 83 -8.35 9.03 -0.66
N GLY A 84 -9.19 8.48 0.22
CA GLY A 84 -10.58 8.88 0.36
C GLY A 84 -10.73 10.33 0.85
N GLU A 85 -9.98 10.69 1.90
CA GLU A 85 -9.94 12.06 2.43
C GLU A 85 -9.53 13.08 1.36
N LEU A 86 -8.43 12.81 0.65
CA LEU A 86 -7.96 13.67 -0.43
C LEU A 86 -9.01 13.83 -1.53
N ARG A 87 -9.71 12.74 -1.89
CA ARG A 87 -10.80 12.79 -2.88
C ARG A 87 -11.93 13.71 -2.42
N LEU A 88 -12.34 13.63 -1.16
CA LEU A 88 -13.38 14.48 -0.60
C LEU A 88 -12.99 15.96 -0.62
N LEU A 89 -11.74 16.28 -0.24
CA LEU A 89 -11.23 17.67 -0.28
C LEU A 89 -11.27 18.26 -1.69
N TRP A 90 -10.98 17.46 -2.71
CA TRP A 90 -11.08 17.89 -4.11
C TRP A 90 -12.52 18.05 -4.61
N MET A 91 -13.51 17.46 -3.94
CA MET A 91 -14.93 17.56 -4.29
C MET A 91 -15.65 18.72 -3.58
N GLU A 92 -14.97 19.43 -2.68
CA GLU A 92 -15.52 20.63 -2.04
C GLU A 92 -15.82 21.72 -3.08
N ARG A 93 -16.88 22.52 -2.84
CA ARG A 93 -17.25 23.63 -3.74
C ARG A 93 -16.12 24.66 -3.91
N SER A 94 -15.29 24.81 -2.89
CA SER A 94 -14.10 25.66 -2.89
C SER A 94 -12.96 24.90 -2.21
N PRO A 95 -12.17 24.10 -2.95
CA PRO A 95 -11.11 23.27 -2.36
C PRO A 95 -10.08 24.08 -1.59
N ASP A 96 -9.78 23.65 -0.37
CA ASP A 96 -8.76 24.25 0.49
C ASP A 96 -7.37 23.67 0.17
N GLN A 97 -6.53 24.50 -0.46
CA GLN A 97 -5.18 24.12 -0.86
C GLN A 97 -4.30 23.68 0.33
N GLN A 98 -4.46 24.31 1.50
CA GLN A 98 -3.64 23.97 2.67
C GLN A 98 -3.99 22.59 3.20
N LYS A 99 -5.28 22.27 3.31
CA LYS A 99 -5.74 20.93 3.72
C LYS A 99 -5.31 19.86 2.73
N ILE A 100 -5.44 20.12 1.43
CA ILE A 100 -5.00 19.21 0.37
C ILE A 100 -3.50 18.92 0.50
N ASN A 101 -2.68 19.97 0.67
CA ASN A 101 -1.24 19.82 0.82
C ASN A 101 -0.86 19.04 2.09
N ALA A 102 -1.56 19.24 3.20
CA ALA A 102 -1.33 18.48 4.43
C ALA A 102 -1.58 16.97 4.23
N VAL A 103 -2.74 16.60 3.68
CA VAL A 103 -3.07 15.18 3.40
C VAL A 103 -2.09 14.57 2.39
N GLN A 104 -1.66 15.34 1.39
CA GLN A 104 -0.63 14.88 0.46
C GLN A 104 0.72 14.62 1.15
N ALA A 105 1.15 15.50 2.06
CA ALA A 105 2.39 15.32 2.80
C ALA A 105 2.36 14.04 3.66
N GLU A 106 1.26 13.80 4.38
CA GLU A 106 1.06 12.57 5.14
C GLU A 106 1.06 11.33 4.24
N THR A 107 0.42 11.41 3.06
CA THR A 107 0.41 10.33 2.09
C THR A 107 1.82 10.02 1.57
N ARG A 108 2.66 11.03 1.35
CA ARG A 108 4.07 10.83 0.97
C ARG A 108 4.84 10.12 2.06
N ALA A 109 4.74 10.59 3.31
CA ALA A 109 5.40 9.94 4.45
C ALA A 109 4.99 8.46 4.62
N LEU A 110 3.71 8.13 4.43
CA LEU A 110 3.24 6.73 4.47
C LEU A 110 3.80 5.89 3.31
N ARG A 111 3.96 6.47 2.11
CA ARG A 111 4.58 5.80 0.97
C ARG A 111 6.06 5.53 1.22
N ASP A 112 6.76 6.49 1.81
CA ASP A 112 8.18 6.34 2.17
C ASP A 112 8.35 5.18 3.15
N GLN A 113 7.53 5.12 4.21
CA GLN A 113 7.54 4.00 5.17
C GLN A 113 7.27 2.65 4.49
N LEU A 114 6.31 2.60 3.56
CA LEU A 114 6.01 1.38 2.81
C LEU A 114 7.20 0.96 1.92
N GLN A 115 7.88 1.93 1.31
CA GLN A 115 9.04 1.71 0.47
C GLN A 115 10.26 1.21 1.26
N ASP A 116 10.48 1.74 2.46
CA ASP A 116 11.53 1.27 3.37
C ASP A 116 11.31 -0.20 3.75
N LYS A 117 10.07 -0.54 4.13
CA LYS A 117 9.68 -1.92 4.43
C LYS A 117 9.86 -2.84 3.23
N ALA A 118 9.47 -2.39 2.03
CA ALA A 118 9.61 -3.17 0.81
C ALA A 118 11.09 -3.40 0.46
N THR A 119 11.94 -2.40 0.68
CA THR A 119 13.39 -2.51 0.46
C THR A 119 14.02 -3.50 1.43
N ALA A 120 13.70 -3.40 2.72
CA ALA A 120 14.17 -4.32 3.74
C ALA A 120 13.73 -5.77 3.43
N HIS A 121 12.46 -5.97 3.07
CA HIS A 121 11.94 -7.27 2.67
C HIS A 121 12.67 -7.84 1.45
N ARG A 122 12.87 -7.02 0.41
CA ARG A 122 13.59 -7.42 -0.81
C ARG A 122 15.01 -7.90 -0.50
N LEU A 123 15.72 -7.18 0.36
CA LEU A 123 17.08 -7.53 0.80
C LEU A 123 17.09 -8.83 1.63
N ALA A 124 16.13 -8.98 2.55
CA ALA A 124 16.00 -10.19 3.34
C ALA A 124 15.78 -11.43 2.46
N VAL A 125 14.88 -11.34 1.47
CA VAL A 125 14.65 -12.42 0.51
C VAL A 125 15.89 -12.70 -0.34
N PHE A 126 16.57 -11.66 -0.83
CA PHE A 126 17.82 -11.81 -1.60
C PHE A 126 18.91 -12.56 -0.81
N ASN A 127 18.98 -12.34 0.51
CA ASN A 127 19.94 -13.02 1.38
C ASN A 127 19.64 -14.51 1.61
N VAL A 128 18.43 -14.98 1.33
CA VAL A 128 18.07 -16.43 1.39
C VAL A 128 18.65 -17.20 0.19
N LEU A 129 18.93 -16.50 -0.91
CA LEU A 129 19.38 -17.11 -2.16
C LEU A 129 20.90 -17.39 -2.14
N THR A 130 21.31 -18.42 -2.89
CA THR A 130 22.73 -18.66 -3.20
C THR A 130 23.28 -17.61 -4.17
N PRO A 131 24.61 -17.44 -4.27
CA PRO A 131 25.21 -16.53 -5.26
C PRO A 131 24.70 -16.77 -6.69
N GLU A 132 24.61 -18.04 -7.12
CA GLU A 132 24.18 -18.41 -8.46
C GLU A 132 22.71 -18.05 -8.70
N GLN A 133 21.85 -18.27 -7.70
CA GLN A 133 20.44 -17.88 -7.75
C GLN A 133 20.28 -16.35 -7.79
N ARG A 134 21.14 -15.60 -7.10
CA ARG A 134 21.14 -14.13 -7.15
C ARG A 134 21.51 -13.62 -8.53
N ASP A 135 22.50 -14.22 -9.18
CA ASP A 135 22.89 -13.87 -10.55
C ASP A 135 21.74 -14.12 -11.53
N GLN A 136 21.05 -15.27 -11.40
CA GLN A 136 19.85 -15.55 -12.18
C GLN A 136 18.77 -14.46 -11.98
N VAL A 137 18.49 -14.08 -10.74
CA VAL A 137 17.50 -13.02 -10.43
C VAL A 137 17.88 -11.68 -11.06
N GLN A 138 19.16 -11.32 -11.07
CA GLN A 138 19.63 -10.08 -11.72
C GLN A 138 19.43 -10.12 -13.24
N MET A 139 19.70 -11.26 -13.87
CA MET A 139 19.47 -11.45 -15.32
C MET A 139 18.00 -11.31 -15.72
N TYR A 140 17.07 -11.68 -14.84
CA TYR A 140 15.63 -11.51 -15.06
C TYR A 140 15.12 -10.13 -14.66
N GLY A 141 15.64 -9.55 -13.58
CA GLY A 141 15.28 -8.22 -13.08
C GLY A 141 15.70 -7.07 -14.00
N GLY A 142 16.77 -7.23 -14.79
CA GLY A 142 17.25 -6.23 -15.74
C GLY A 142 16.41 -6.10 -17.02
N ARG A 143 15.68 -7.15 -17.44
CA ARG A 143 14.90 -7.11 -18.70
C ARG A 143 13.66 -6.23 -18.63
N GLY A 144 13.15 -5.92 -17.43
CA GLY A 144 12.04 -4.99 -17.22
C GLY A 144 12.45 -3.50 -17.27
N MET A 145 13.72 -3.19 -17.03
CA MET A 145 14.23 -1.81 -17.05
C MET A 145 14.61 -1.32 -18.45
N HIS A 146 15.00 -2.23 -19.37
CA HIS A 146 15.31 -1.85 -20.75
C HIS A 146 14.10 -1.41 -21.59
N ARG A 147 12.87 -1.75 -21.20
CA ARG A 147 11.65 -1.30 -21.92
C ARG A 147 11.14 0.09 -21.57
N ARG A 148 11.80 0.82 -20.64
CA ARG A 148 11.49 2.25 -20.39
C ARG A 148 12.45 3.22 -21.07
N ALA A 149 13.58 2.72 -21.61
CA ALA A 149 14.55 3.56 -22.32
C ALA A 149 14.15 3.85 -23.78
N ALA A 150 13.08 3.24 -24.30
CA ALA A 150 12.64 3.36 -25.69
C ALA A 150 11.62 4.50 -25.95
N TRP A 151 11.43 5.43 -25.00
CA TRP A 151 10.53 6.59 -25.14
C TRP A 151 11.27 7.92 -24.93
N ARG A 152 12.48 8.05 -25.47
CA ARG A 152 13.16 9.33 -25.64
C ARG A 152 13.36 9.62 -27.11
#